data_AF-A0A7H4N583-F1
#
_entry.id   AF-A0A7H4N583-F1
#
_cell.length_a   1.000
_cell.length_b   1.000
_cell.length_c   1.000
_cell.angle_alpha   90.00
_cell.angle_beta   90.00
_cell.angle_gamma   90.00
#
_symmetry.space_group_name_H-M   'P 1'
#
loop_
_entity.id
_entity.type
_entity.pdbx_description
1 polymer ?
#
loop_
_entity_poly.entity_id
_entity_poly.type
_entity_poly.pdbx_seq_one_letter_code
_entity_poly.pdbx_strand_id
1 'polypeptide(L)' 'MHVGCQNGDDAIYLLHGLSRFVPHFIALNAASPWLDGTDSGFACSRLNLFAAYPDNGPMPWVNNWQAFTGLFRRL' A
#
# COMPACT_ATOMS: atom_id res chain seq x y z
N MET A 1 1.48 0.30 -10.94
CA MET A 1 2.55 1.25 -11.32
C MET A 1 3.82 0.79 -10.63
N HIS A 2 4.94 0.68 -11.36
CA HIS A 2 6.24 0.32 -10.78
C HIS A 2 7.23 1.47 -11.01
N VAL A 3 8.02 1.79 -9.99
CA VAL A 3 9.08 2.80 -10.06
C VAL A 3 10.41 2.10 -9.76
N GLY A 4 11.31 2.09 -10.75
CA GLY A 4 12.64 1.50 -10.59
C GLY A 4 13.51 2.34 -9.66
N CYS A 5 14.23 1.67 -8.76
CA CYS A 5 15.23 2.27 -7.87
C CYS A 5 16.60 1.64 -8.14
N GLN A 6 17.68 2.35 -7.81
CA GLN A 6 19.04 1.92 -8.13
C GLN A 6 19.54 0.80 -7.21
N ASN A 7 19.04 0.74 -5.97
CA ASN A 7 19.31 -0.30 -4.99
C ASN A 7 18.13 -0.46 -4.01
N GLY A 8 18.25 -1.41 -3.08
CA GLY A 8 17.20 -1.73 -2.11
C GLY A 8 16.96 -0.65 -1.05
N ASP A 9 18.00 0.07 -0.62
CA ASP A 9 17.86 1.12 0.40
C ASP A 9 17.10 2.33 -0.16
N ASP A 10 17.38 2.69 -1.42
CA ASP A 10 16.62 3.71 -2.15
C ASP A 10 15.14 3.33 -2.29
N ALA A 11 14.85 2.03 -2.48
CA ALA A 11 13.49 1.53 -2.55
C ALA A 11 12.75 1.68 -1.20
N ILE A 12 13.42 1.40 -0.08
CA ILE A 12 12.85 1.61 1.27
C ILE A 12 12.63 3.11 1.53
N TYR A 13 13.57 3.97 1.16
CA TYR A 13 13.41 5.42 1.26
C TYR A 13 12.20 5.91 0.45
N LEU A 14 12.10 5.48 -0.82
CA LEU A 14 11.00 5.85 -1.70
C LEU A 14 9.65 5.35 -1.16
N LEU A 15 9.60 4.12 -0.63
CA LEU A 15 8.40 3.55 -0.02
C LEU A 15 7.89 4.43 1.13
N HIS A 16 8.77 4.85 2.04
CA HIS A 16 8.40 5.73 3.15
C HIS A 16 7.96 7.12 2.69
N GLY A 17 8.61 7.65 1.64
CA GLY A 17 8.21 8.90 1.01
C GLY A 17 6.82 8.83 0.39
N LEU A 18 6.55 7.79 -0.41
CA LEU A 18 5.27 7.60 -1.11
C LEU A 18 4.13 7.24 -0.18
N SER A 19 4.41 6.55 0.94
CA SER A 19 3.40 6.21 1.95
C SER A 19 2.63 7.42 2.46
N ARG A 20 3.27 8.61 2.49
CA ARG A 20 2.64 9.88 2.88
C ARG A 20 1.58 10.36 1.89
N PHE A 21 1.68 9.95 0.63
CA PHE A 21 0.79 10.37 -0.45
C PHE A 21 -0.28 9.33 -0.82
N VAL A 22 -0.28 8.17 -0.19
CA VAL A 22 -1.27 7.11 -0.42
C VAL A 22 -2.72 7.63 -0.35
N PRO A 23 -3.13 8.43 0.65
CA PRO A 23 -4.49 8.98 0.68
C PRO A 23 -4.85 9.83 -0.54
N HIS A 24 -3.88 10.59 -1.08
CA HIS A 24 -4.07 11.43 -2.26
C HIS A 24 -4.25 10.57 -3.51
N PHE A 25 -3.45 9.52 -3.66
CA PHE A 25 -3.60 8.58 -4.78
C PHE A 25 -4.95 7.87 -4.75
N ILE A 26 -5.43 7.49 -3.56
CA ILE A 26 -6.75 6.88 -3.38
C ILE A 26 -7.84 7.86 -3.80
N ALA A 27 -7.81 9.09 -3.31
CA ALA A 27 -8.83 10.10 -3.61
C ALA A 27 -8.87 10.44 -5.11
N LEU A 28 -7.72 10.64 -5.74
CA LEU A 28 -7.62 11.00 -7.16
C LEU A 28 -8.03 9.86 -8.11
N ASN A 29 -7.93 8.61 -7.66
CA ASN A 29 -8.23 7.42 -8.48
C ASN A 29 -9.45 6.65 -7.96
N ALA A 30 -10.28 7.26 -7.10
CA ALA A 30 -11.49 6.64 -6.58
C ALA A 30 -12.50 6.40 -7.72
N ALA A 31 -12.71 5.13 -8.06
CA ALA A 31 -13.52 4.72 -9.21
C ALA A 31 -14.24 3.38 -8.94
N SER A 32 -14.60 3.12 -7.68
CA SER A 32 -15.29 1.89 -7.28
C SER A 32 -16.40 2.13 -6.25
N PRO A 33 -17.46 2.89 -6.62
CA PRO A 33 -18.55 3.17 -5.71
C PRO A 33 -19.54 2.02 -5.50
N TRP A 34 -19.62 1.08 -6.45
CA TRP A 34 -20.52 -0.08 -6.38
C TRP A 34 -19.77 -1.34 -6.00
N LEU A 35 -20.37 -2.16 -5.14
CA LEU A 35 -19.89 -3.48 -4.77
C LEU A 35 -21.08 -4.47 -4.77
N ASP A 36 -20.92 -5.60 -5.47
CA ASP A 36 -21.95 -6.64 -5.63
C ASP A 36 -23.33 -6.12 -6.04
N GLY A 37 -23.35 -5.15 -6.96
CA GLY A 37 -24.59 -4.56 -7.50
C GLY A 37 -25.28 -3.56 -6.57
N THR A 38 -24.66 -3.22 -5.44
CA THR A 38 -25.18 -2.25 -4.47
C THR A 38 -24.21 -1.08 -4.27
N ASP A 39 -24.75 0.10 -3.92
CA ASP A 39 -23.92 1.25 -3.57
C ASP A 39 -23.19 0.91 -2.26
N SER A 40 -21.86 0.95 -2.31
CA SER A 40 -21.01 0.61 -1.17
C SER A 40 -20.96 1.72 -0.10
N GLY A 41 -21.39 2.94 -0.43
CA GLY A 41 -21.25 4.13 0.43
C GLY A 41 -19.83 4.71 0.46
N PHE A 42 -18.87 4.14 -0.29
CA PHE A 42 -17.51 4.63 -0.42
C PHE A 42 -17.22 5.11 -1.84
N ALA A 43 -16.43 6.16 -2.02
CA ALA A 43 -15.92 6.51 -3.35
C ALA A 43 -14.95 5.44 -3.91
N CYS A 44 -14.24 4.74 -3.02
CA CYS A 44 -13.31 3.66 -3.35
C CYS A 44 -13.49 2.48 -2.39
N SER A 45 -14.40 1.56 -2.71
CA SER A 45 -14.67 0.36 -1.89
C SER A 45 -13.60 -0.73 -2.04
N ARG A 46 -12.89 -0.76 -3.18
CA ARG A 46 -11.92 -1.83 -3.52
C ARG A 46 -10.84 -2.05 -2.47
N LEU A 47 -10.44 -1.03 -1.74
CA LEU A 47 -9.39 -1.13 -0.71
C LEU A 47 -9.86 -1.89 0.53
N ASN A 48 -11.17 -1.89 0.79
CA ASN A 48 -11.73 -2.52 1.98
C ASN A 48 -11.88 -4.03 1.83
N LEU A 49 -11.84 -4.56 0.61
CA LEU A 49 -11.97 -6.00 0.33
C LEU A 49 -10.90 -6.84 1.04
N PHE A 50 -9.71 -6.27 1.22
CA PHE A 50 -8.60 -6.97 1.87
C PHE A 50 -8.45 -6.61 3.35
N ALA A 51 -9.39 -5.85 3.94
CA ALA A 51 -9.27 -5.37 5.31
C ALA A 51 -9.20 -6.50 6.37
N ALA A 52 -9.68 -7.70 6.02
CA ALA A 52 -9.62 -8.88 6.89
C ALA A 52 -8.23 -9.56 6.91
N TYR A 53 -7.36 -9.25 5.95
CA TYR A 53 -6.03 -9.87 5.88
C TYR A 53 -5.05 -9.18 6.85
N PRO A 54 -4.24 -9.96 7.60
CA PRO A 54 -3.37 -9.43 8.65
C PRO A 54 -2.22 -8.56 8.12
N ASP A 55 -1.88 -8.70 6.85
CA ASP A 55 -0.83 -7.97 6.14
C ASP A 55 -1.37 -6.79 5.31
N ASN A 56 -2.67 -6.51 5.37
CA ASN A 56 -3.26 -5.38 4.67
C ASN A 56 -2.82 -4.04 5.28
N GLY A 57 -2.60 -3.06 4.41
CA GLY A 57 -2.23 -1.70 4.80
C GLY A 57 -0.75 -1.40 4.57
N PRO A 58 -0.16 -0.44 5.31
CA PRO A 58 1.23 -0.06 5.11
C PRO A 58 2.18 -1.17 5.56
N MET A 59 3.29 -1.31 4.83
CA MET A 59 4.37 -2.21 5.21
C MET A 59 4.86 -1.89 6.64
N PRO A 60 5.14 -2.90 7.48
CA PRO A 60 5.78 -2.69 8.78
C PRO A 60 7.07 -1.87 8.66
N TRP A 61 7.32 -1.02 9.63
CA TRP A 61 8.44 -0.10 9.58
C TRP A 61 9.79 -0.83 9.56
N VAL A 62 10.63 -0.50 8.57
CA VAL A 62 12.03 -0.94 8.45
C VAL A 62 12.88 0.21 7.94
N ASN A 63 14.12 0.33 8.43
CA ASN A 63 14.99 1.46 8.11
C ASN A 63 15.82 1.25 6.83
N ASN A 64 16.02 0.02 6.40
CA ASN A 64 16.90 -0.34 5.28
C ASN A 64 16.54 -1.71 4.69
N TRP A 65 17.19 -2.04 3.59
CA TRP A 65 16.96 -3.27 2.83
C TRP A 65 17.29 -4.53 3.63
N GLN A 66 18.32 -4.49 4.47
CA GLN A 66 18.68 -5.64 5.31
C GLN A 66 17.56 -5.94 6.33
N ALA A 67 17.03 -4.91 6.99
CA ALA A 67 15.90 -5.04 7.91
C ALA A 67 14.64 -5.53 7.19
N PHE A 68 14.37 -5.03 5.98
CA PHE A 68 13.29 -5.55 5.13
C PHE A 68 13.46 -7.05 4.82
N THR A 69 14.66 -7.48 4.43
CA THR A 69 14.95 -8.89 4.16
C THR A 69 14.75 -9.75 5.41
N GLY A 70 15.13 -9.24 6.58
CA GLY A 70 14.89 -9.88 7.87
C GLY A 70 13.42 -9.97 8.24
N LEU A 71 12.63 -8.92 7.98
CA LEU A 71 11.18 -8.90 8.14
C LEU A 71 10.53 -9.95 7.23
N PHE A 72 10.87 -9.95 5.94
CA PHE A 72 10.29 -10.85 4.95
C PHE A 72 10.53 -12.33 5.28
N ARG A 73 11.68 -12.67 5.85
CA ARG A 73 11.97 -14.05 6.30
C ARG A 73 11.16 -14.52 7.51
N ARG A 74 10.51 -13.60 8.23
CA ARG A 74 9.69 -13.88 9.42
C ARG A 74 8.19 -13.93 9.10
N LEU A 75 7.80 -13.49 7.90
CA LEU A 75 6.48 -13.69 7.33
C LEU A 75 6.38 -15.12 6.78
#